data_AF-A0A7C3G2Q8-F1
#
_entry.id   AF-A0A7C3G2Q8-F1
#
_cell.length_a   1.000
_cell.length_b   1.000
_cell.length_c   1.000
_cell.angle_alpha   90.00
_cell.angle_beta   90.00
_cell.angle_gamma   90.00
#
_symmetry.space_group_name_H-M   'P 1'
#
loop_
_entity.id
_entity.type
_entity.pdbx_description
1 polymer ?
#
loop_
_entity_poly.entity_id
_entity_poly.type
_entity_poly.pdbx_seq_one_letter_code
_entity_poly.pdbx_strand_id
1 'polypeptide(L)'
;MADIRVEPVQSRRDQRQFLELPWELYRGDPNWVPPLRRYQQELLGFKPHPFHEVADVVPFLARRGERVVGRIAAIIHHGHNRR
;
A
#
# COMPACT_ATOMS: atom_id res chain seq x y z
N MET A 1 -7.35 14.17 20.78
CA MET A 1 -7.00 13.63 19.45
C MET A 1 -6.88 12.12 19.58
N ALA A 2 -7.54 11.34 18.72
CA ALA A 2 -7.36 9.88 18.75
C ALA A 2 -5.98 9.52 18.21
N ASP A 3 -5.32 8.59 18.90
CA ASP A 3 -3.98 8.08 18.57
C ASP A 3 -3.95 7.41 17.19
N ILE A 4 -2.79 7.45 16.53
CA ILE A 4 -2.57 6.83 15.22
C ILE A 4 -1.75 5.56 15.40
N ARG A 5 -2.30 4.43 14.96
CA ARG A 5 -1.59 3.14 14.94
C ARG A 5 -1.17 2.81 13.52
N VAL A 6 0.07 2.37 13.35
CA VAL A 6 0.61 1.92 12.06
C VAL A 6 0.82 0.43 12.13
N GLU A 7 0.13 -0.32 11.27
CA GLU A 7 0.10 -1.78 11.30
C GLU A 7 0.46 -2.34 9.91
N PRO A 8 1.23 -3.44 9.84
CA PRO A 8 1.52 -4.09 8.57
C PRO A 8 0.23 -4.66 7.95
N VAL A 9 0.16 -4.68 6.63
CA VAL A 9 -0.91 -5.34 5.88
C VAL A 9 -0.71 -6.85 5.98
N GLN A 10 -1.59 -7.53 6.73
CA GLN A 10 -1.45 -8.97 6.99
C GLN A 10 -2.61 -9.82 6.43
N SER A 11 -3.72 -9.19 6.07
CA SER A 11 -4.91 -9.90 5.58
C SER A 11 -5.40 -9.39 4.23
N ARG A 12 -6.23 -10.19 3.54
CA ARG A 12 -6.94 -9.76 2.32
C ARG A 12 -7.84 -8.53 2.57
N ARG A 13 -8.36 -8.38 3.80
CA ARG A 13 -9.12 -7.19 4.20
C ARG A 13 -8.23 -5.96 4.21
N ASP A 14 -7.04 -6.07 4.80
CA ASP A 14 -6.07 -4.97 4.83
C ASP A 14 -5.59 -4.60 3.43
N GLN A 15 -5.31 -5.60 2.58
CA GLN A 15 -4.95 -5.36 1.17
C GLN A 15 -6.03 -4.56 0.44
N ARG A 16 -7.30 -4.94 0.63
CA ARG A 16 -8.43 -4.21 0.04
C ARG A 16 -8.48 -2.76 0.56
N GLN A 17 -8.39 -2.56 1.86
CA GLN A 17 -8.36 -1.22 2.46
C GLN A 17 -7.19 -0.37 1.96
N PHE A 18 -6.01 -0.97 1.80
CA PHE A 18 -4.81 -0.30 1.26
C PHE A 18 -5.01 0.15 -0.19
N LEU A 19 -5.65 -0.69 -1.01
CA LEU A 19 -5.96 -0.37 -2.41
C LEU A 19 -7.12 0.62 -2.54
N GLU A 20 -8.09 0.60 -1.65
CA GLU A 20 -9.27 1.49 -1.70
C GLU A 20 -8.98 2.91 -1.20
N LEU A 21 -8.07 3.07 -0.24
CA LEU A 21 -7.80 4.36 0.40
C LEU A 21 -7.56 5.52 -0.61
N PRO A 22 -6.77 5.39 -1.69
CA PRO A 22 -6.63 6.46 -2.67
C PRO A 22 -7.96 6.90 -3.31
N TRP A 23 -8.88 5.97 -3.59
CA TRP A 23 -10.20 6.27 -4.14
C TRP A 23 -11.08 7.05 -3.15
N GLU A 24 -10.84 6.89 -1.85
CA GLU A 24 -11.53 7.65 -0.82
C GLU A 24 -10.91 9.04 -0.63
N LEU A 25 -9.58 9.12 -0.55
CA LEU A 25 -8.85 10.37 -0.31
C LEU A 25 -8.99 11.37 -1.45
N TYR A 26 -8.94 10.88 -2.69
CA TYR A 26 -9.01 11.73 -3.89
C TYR A 26 -10.41 11.76 -4.52
N ARG A 27 -11.45 11.36 -3.77
CA ARG A 27 -12.83 11.37 -4.26
C ARG A 27 -13.24 12.79 -4.61
N GLY A 28 -13.55 13.03 -5.88
CA GLY A 28 -14.00 14.33 -6.38
C GLY A 28 -12.86 15.29 -6.75
N ASP A 29 -11.60 14.86 -6.67
CA ASP A 29 -10.48 15.63 -7.23
C ASP A 29 -10.50 15.53 -8.76
N PRO A 30 -10.71 16.64 -9.51
CA PRO A 30 -10.79 16.62 -10.96
C PRO A 30 -9.45 16.27 -11.64
N ASN A 31 -8.33 16.35 -10.92
CA ASN A 31 -7.00 16.06 -11.44
C ASN A 31 -6.52 14.66 -11.07
N TRP A 32 -7.29 13.90 -10.30
CA TRP A 32 -6.87 12.58 -9.87
C TRP A 32 -7.11 11.53 -10.96
N VAL A 33 -6.02 10.88 -11.38
CA VAL A 33 -6.06 9.76 -12.34
C VAL A 33 -5.91 8.45 -11.56
N PRO A 34 -6.97 7.61 -11.48
CA PRO A 34 -6.92 6.38 -10.71
C PRO A 34 -5.97 5.36 -11.35
N PRO A 35 -5.07 4.73 -10.58
CA PRO A 35 -4.19 3.69 -11.12
C PRO A 35 -4.96 2.40 -11.38
N LEU A 36 -4.46 1.57 -12.31
CA LEU A 36 -5.01 0.24 -12.52
C LEU A 36 -4.81 -0.63 -11.27
N ARG A 37 -5.90 -1.18 -10.73
CA ARG A 37 -5.88 -1.98 -9.49
C ARG A 37 -4.94 -3.17 -9.57
N ARG A 38 -4.90 -3.85 -10.73
CA ARG A 38 -3.98 -4.98 -10.96
C ARG A 38 -2.51 -4.57 -10.84
N TYR A 39 -2.14 -3.44 -11.43
CA TYR A 39 -0.77 -2.93 -11.36
C TYR A 39 -0.37 -2.58 -9.93
N GLN A 40 -1.27 -1.97 -9.16
CA GLN A 40 -1.03 -1.72 -7.73
C GLN A 40 -0.85 -3.01 -6.94
N GLN A 41 -1.64 -4.05 -7.21
CA GLN A 41 -1.50 -5.36 -6.55
C GLN A 41 -0.14 -6.01 -6.82
N GLU A 42 0.34 -5.95 -8.06
CA GLU A 42 1.64 -6.48 -8.46
C GLU A 42 2.78 -5.67 -7.81
N LEU A 43 2.69 -4.34 -7.81
CA LEU A 43 3.68 -3.44 -7.19
C LEU A 43 3.84 -3.68 -5.68
N LEU A 44 2.73 -3.94 -4.98
CA LEU A 44 2.69 -4.06 -3.51
C LEU A 44 2.92 -5.49 -3.00
N GLY A 45 3.18 -6.46 -3.87
CA GLY A 45 3.37 -7.86 -3.49
C GLY A 45 2.08 -8.60 -3.13
N PHE A 46 0.92 -8.04 -3.46
CA PHE A 46 -0.38 -8.71 -3.31
C PHE A 46 -0.66 -9.69 -4.45
N LYS A 47 0.08 -9.55 -5.56
CA LYS A 47 0.14 -10.48 -6.68
C LYS A 47 1.60 -10.74 -7.09
N PRO A 48 1.89 -11.90 -7.70
CA PRO A 48 3.24 -12.21 -8.17
C PRO A 48 3.76 -11.19 -9.18
N HIS A 49 5.02 -10.79 -9.02
CA HIS A 49 5.74 -9.93 -9.95
C HIS A 49 7.25 -10.16 -9.77
N PRO A 50 8.07 -10.22 -10.85
CA PRO A 50 9.50 -10.55 -10.74
C PRO A 50 10.32 -9.61 -9.84
N PHE A 51 9.85 -8.39 -9.61
CA PHE A 51 10.47 -7.45 -8.67
C PHE A 51 10.69 -8.06 -7.28
N HIS A 52 9.74 -8.87 -6.80
CA HIS A 52 9.79 -9.47 -5.46
C HIS A 52 10.77 -10.65 -5.36
N GLU A 53 11.44 -11.03 -6.46
CA GLU A 53 12.54 -11.99 -6.43
C GLU A 53 13.83 -11.36 -5.88
N VAL A 54 13.95 -10.03 -5.94
CA VAL A 54 15.17 -9.27 -5.60
C VAL A 54 14.93 -8.08 -4.68
N ALA A 55 13.69 -7.94 -4.17
CA ALA A 55 13.28 -6.88 -3.28
C ALA A 55 12.20 -7.36 -2.29
N ASP A 56 12.27 -6.87 -1.06
CA ASP A 56 11.22 -7.05 -0.06
C ASP A 56 10.31 -5.83 -0.06
N VAL A 57 8.99 -6.05 -0.01
CA VAL A 57 7.98 -4.99 0.09
C VAL A 57 7.04 -5.28 1.25
N VAL A 58 6.91 -4.34 2.18
CA VAL A 58 5.96 -4.43 3.29
C VAL A 58 5.04 -3.22 3.27
N PRO A 59 3.76 -3.39 2.89
CA PRO A 59 2.74 -2.35 2.99
C PRO A 59 2.23 -2.18 4.43
N PHE A 60 1.93 -0.95 4.83
CA PHE A 60 1.42 -0.56 6.15
C PHE A 60 0.18 0.34 6.03
N LEU A 61 -0.74 0.20 6.96
CA LEU A 61 -1.91 1.06 7.12
C LEU A 61 -1.78 1.91 8.38
N ALA A 62 -2.09 3.19 8.27
CA ALA A 62 -2.27 4.08 9.43
C ALA A 62 -3.77 4.13 9.78
N ARG A 63 -4.11 3.86 11.04
CA ARG A 63 -5.48 3.84 11.54
C ARG A 63 -5.68 4.85 12.65
N ARG A 64 -6.81 5.57 12.59
CA ARG A 64 -7.34 6.39 13.69
C ARG A 64 -8.61 5.72 14.20
N GLY A 65 -8.51 4.97 15.30
CA GLY A 65 -9.56 4.02 15.67
C GLY A 65 -9.70 2.93 14.61
N GLU A 66 -10.93 2.68 14.13
CA GLU A 66 -11.17 1.70 13.06
C GLU A 66 -10.95 2.26 11.64
N ARG A 67 -10.86 3.58 11.52
CA ARG A 67 -10.76 4.25 10.21
C ARG A 67 -9.32 4.23 9.71
N VAL A 68 -9.13 3.72 8.50
CA VAL A 68 -7.88 3.89 7.76
C VAL A 68 -7.76 5.34 7.32
N VAL A 69 -6.64 5.97 7.64
CA VAL A 69 -6.36 7.39 7.34
C VAL A 69 -5.07 7.60 6.56
N GLY A 70 -4.26 6.56 6.38
CA GLY A 70 -3.01 6.64 5.64
C GLY A 70 -2.50 5.26 5.22
N ARG A 71 -1.58 5.26 4.27
CA ARG A 71 -0.90 4.06 3.78
C ARG A 71 0.53 4.40 3.37
N ILE A 72 1.45 3.46 3.57
CA ILE A 72 2.84 3.55 3.10
C ILE A 72 3.37 2.15 2.79
N ALA A 73 4.38 2.01 1.94
CA ALA A 73 5.09 0.75 1.77
C ALA A 73 6.58 0.97 2.05
N ALA A 74 7.17 0.09 2.85
CA ALA A 74 8.61 -0.01 3.02
C ALA A 74 9.16 -0.98 1.97
N ILE A 75 10.28 -0.63 1.35
CA ILE A 75 10.88 -1.40 0.25
C ILE A 75 12.38 -1.54 0.50
N ILE A 76 12.90 -2.76 0.46
CA ILE A 76 14.34 -3.03 0.45
C ILE A 76 14.70 -3.64 -0.90
N HIS A 77 15.46 -2.92 -1.72
CA HIS A 77 15.90 -3.41 -3.02
C HIS A 77 17.31 -4.02 -2.94
N HIS A 78 17.39 -5.33 -2.67
CA HIS A 78 18.67 -6.05 -2.52
C HIS A 78 19.55 -6.01 -3.76
N GLY A 79 18.95 -6.03 -4.95
CA GLY A 79 19.69 -5.90 -6.21
C GLY A 79 20.39 -4.54 -6.39
N HIS A 80 19.78 -3.45 -5.92
CA HIS A 80 20.37 -2.11 -5.97
C HIS A 80 21.43 -1.94 -4.88
N ASN A 81 21.16 -2.42 -3.65
CA ASN A 81 22.05 -2.26 -2.50
C ASN A 81 23.38 -3.03 -2.60
N ARG A 82 23.51 -3.98 -3.52
CA ARG A 82 24.72 -4.81 -3.72
C ARG A 82 25.65 -4.30 -4.83
N ARG A 83 25.31 -3.18 -5.48
CA ARG A 83 26.12 -2.55 -6.53
C ARG A 83 26.94 -1.42 -5.97
#